data_AF-A0A9E0W065-F1
#
_entry.id   AF-A0A9E0W065-F1
#
_cell.length_a   1.000
_cell.length_b   1.000
_cell.length_c   1.000
_cell.angle_alpha   90.00
_cell.angle_beta   90.00
_cell.angle_gamma   90.00
#
_symmetry.space_group_name_H-M   'P 1'
#
loop_
_entity.id
_entity.type
_entity.pdbx_description
1 polymer ?
#
loop_
_entity_poly.entity_id
_entity_poly.type
_entity_poly.pdbx_seq_one_letter_code
_entity_poly.pdbx_strand_id
1 'polypeptide(L)'
;MRRTLTITLHWLNLMLLLFVLGDGGATVWLSLAYAASALGMCALALALGLMNGPGPKLTGAVRALHPWLHRALYLLLAWGAVALAAETLGHALPGPEARKLLLALLAASALHATFNLWRHTALGDGALRRITPRAVHHIL
;
A
#
# COMPACT_ATOMS: atom_id res chain seq x y z
N MET A 1 8.10 -17.84 1.98
CA MET A 1 8.32 -16.95 0.81
C MET A 1 7.26 -15.85 0.71
N ARG A 2 5.96 -16.19 0.56
CA ARG A 2 4.85 -15.21 0.43
C ARG A 2 4.89 -14.05 1.44
N ARG A 3 4.98 -14.34 2.75
CA ARG A 3 5.03 -13.29 3.80
C ARG A 3 6.15 -12.28 3.58
N THR A 4 7.36 -12.79 3.30
CA THR A 4 8.54 -11.94 3.07
C THR A 4 8.31 -11.06 1.86
N LEU A 5 7.82 -11.62 0.76
CA LEU A 5 7.52 -10.85 -0.45
C LEU A 5 6.46 -9.77 -0.21
N THR A 6 5.38 -10.08 0.51
CA THR A 6 4.36 -9.08 0.86
C THR A 6 4.93 -7.94 1.71
N ILE A 7 5.78 -8.25 2.70
CA ILE A 7 6.44 -7.24 3.52
C ILE A 7 7.38 -6.38 2.67
N THR A 8 8.23 -7.00 1.86
CA THR A 8 9.17 -6.29 0.99
C THR A 8 8.42 -5.36 0.05
N LEU A 9 7.40 -5.85 -0.67
CA LEU A 9 6.61 -5.03 -1.59
C LEU A 9 5.85 -3.92 -0.87
N HIS A 10 5.32 -4.16 0.33
CA HIS A 10 4.61 -3.14 1.11
C HIS A 10 5.52 -1.94 1.42
N TRP A 11 6.72 -2.19 1.97
CA TRP A 11 7.66 -1.13 2.31
C TRP A 11 8.31 -0.52 1.06
N LEU A 12 8.60 -1.32 0.05
CA LEU A 12 9.13 -0.85 -1.23
C LEU A 12 8.15 0.10 -1.91
N ASN A 13 6.85 -0.24 -1.96
CA ASN A 13 5.82 0.61 -2.52
C ASN A 13 5.72 1.95 -1.79
N LEU A 14 5.82 1.96 -0.46
CA LEU A 14 5.82 3.21 0.30
C LEU A 14 7.02 4.10 -0.08
N MET A 15 8.23 3.54 -0.14
CA MET A 15 9.43 4.31 -0.50
C MET A 15 9.39 4.82 -1.93
N LEU A 16 9.02 3.95 -2.89
CA LEU A 16 8.90 4.33 -4.29
C LEU A 16 7.80 5.37 -4.51
N LEU A 17 6.67 5.29 -3.78
CA LEU A 17 5.62 6.30 -3.85
C LEU A 17 6.14 7.68 -3.45
N LEU A 18 6.90 7.77 -2.36
CA LEU A 18 7.50 9.03 -1.91
C LEU A 18 8.50 9.59 -2.93
N PHE A 19 9.34 8.73 -3.51
CA PHE A 19 10.29 9.16 -4.53
C PHE A 19 9.60 9.61 -5.83
N VAL A 20 8.62 8.87 -6.33
CA VAL A 20 7.86 9.27 -7.53
C VAL A 20 7.15 10.61 -7.31
N LEU A 21 6.51 10.82 -6.16
CA LEU A 21 5.85 12.08 -5.83
C LEU A 21 6.85 13.23 -5.66
N GLY A 22 8.02 12.97 -5.07
CA GLY A 22 9.07 13.97 -4.84
C GLY A 22 9.82 14.37 -6.11
N ASP A 23 10.06 13.41 -7.01
CA ASP A 23 10.72 13.63 -8.31
C ASP A 23 9.81 14.36 -9.31
N GLY A 24 8.49 14.39 -9.06
CA GLY A 24 7.53 15.12 -9.89
C GLY A 24 7.28 14.51 -11.27
N GLY A 25 7.72 13.27 -11.49
CA GLY A 25 7.58 12.55 -12.76
C GLY A 25 8.73 12.75 -13.75
N ALA A 26 9.87 13.28 -13.32
CA ALA A 26 11.03 13.50 -14.20
C ALA A 26 11.72 12.19 -14.62
N THR A 27 11.62 11.14 -13.80
CA THR A 27 12.41 9.93 -13.92
C THR A 27 11.55 8.72 -14.34
N VAL A 28 11.63 8.36 -15.62
CA VAL A 28 10.83 7.27 -16.23
C VAL A 28 11.03 5.93 -15.51
N TRP A 29 12.27 5.51 -15.25
CA TRP A 29 12.53 4.20 -14.63
C TRP A 29 11.97 4.12 -13.20
N LEU A 30 11.91 5.25 -12.49
CA LEU A 30 11.36 5.31 -11.14
C LEU A 30 9.84 5.10 -11.16
N SER A 31 9.14 5.74 -12.10
CA SER A 31 7.71 5.52 -12.35
C SER A 31 7.40 4.07 -12.72
N LEU A 32 8.19 3.47 -13.62
CA LEU A 32 8.00 2.09 -14.03
C LEU A 32 8.33 1.09 -12.90
N ALA A 33 9.36 1.37 -12.10
CA ALA A 33 9.70 0.55 -10.93
C ALA A 33 8.59 0.58 -9.88
N TYR A 34 8.02 1.76 -9.59
CA TYR A 34 6.84 1.88 -8.73
C TYR A 34 5.66 1.09 -9.28
N ALA A 35 5.32 1.27 -10.57
CA ALA A 35 4.20 0.60 -11.18
C ALA A 35 4.36 -0.93 -11.13
N ALA A 36 5.55 -1.45 -11.46
CA ALA A 36 5.84 -2.88 -11.39
C ALA A 36 5.71 -3.44 -9.96
N SER A 37 6.24 -2.72 -8.96
CA SER A 37 6.14 -3.12 -7.54
C SER A 37 4.69 -3.11 -7.03
N ALA A 38 3.94 -2.06 -7.37
CA ALA A 38 2.54 -1.91 -6.99
C ALA A 38 1.65 -3.00 -7.63
N LEU A 39 1.78 -3.19 -8.94
CA LEU A 39 1.06 -4.24 -9.67
C LEU A 39 1.47 -5.64 -9.22
N GLY A 40 2.75 -5.86 -8.90
CA GLY A 40 3.23 -7.11 -8.32
C GLY A 40 2.57 -7.42 -6.97
N MET A 41 2.40 -6.41 -6.11
CA MET A 41 1.69 -6.57 -4.83
C MET A 41 0.21 -6.89 -5.03
N CYS A 42 -0.45 -6.22 -5.99
CA CYS A 42 -1.83 -6.50 -6.36
C CYS A 42 -2.00 -7.90 -6.95
N ALA A 43 -1.13 -8.31 -7.87
CA ALA A 43 -1.13 -9.65 -8.45
C ALA A 43 -0.95 -10.74 -7.38
N LEU A 44 -0.02 -10.53 -6.43
CA LEU A 44 0.17 -11.44 -5.30
C LEU A 44 -1.10 -11.57 -4.44
N ALA A 45 -1.81 -10.47 -4.21
CA ALA A 45 -3.05 -10.45 -3.45
C ALA A 45 -4.22 -11.10 -4.21
N LEU A 46 -4.32 -10.92 -5.52
CA LEU A 46 -5.34 -11.56 -6.36
C LEU A 46 -5.11 -13.07 -6.44
N ALA A 47 -3.86 -13.50 -6.64
CA ALA A 47 -3.51 -14.90 -6.81
C ALA A 47 -3.59 -15.72 -5.51
N LEU A 48 -3.15 -15.14 -4.38
CA LEU A 48 -3.00 -15.88 -3.12
C LEU A 48 -3.95 -15.40 -2.01
N GLY A 49 -4.74 -14.36 -2.29
CA GLY A 49 -5.54 -13.65 -1.30
C GLY A 49 -4.77 -12.56 -0.55
N LEU A 50 -5.49 -11.68 0.14
CA LEU A 50 -4.89 -10.65 0.97
C LEU A 50 -4.34 -11.24 2.28
N MET A 51 -3.11 -10.89 2.65
CA MET A 51 -2.51 -11.24 3.95
C MET A 51 -2.89 -10.25 5.06
N ASN A 52 -4.08 -9.68 4.96
CA ASN A 52 -4.63 -8.77 5.95
C ASN A 52 -5.59 -9.52 6.86
N GLY A 53 -5.71 -9.06 8.11
CA GLY A 53 -6.66 -9.65 9.05
C GLY A 53 -7.03 -8.65 10.14
N PRO A 54 -8.33 -8.54 10.48
CA PRO A 54 -8.70 -7.82 11.68
C PRO A 54 -7.99 -8.51 12.86
N GLY A 55 -7.36 -7.73 13.73
CA GLY A 55 -6.66 -8.29 14.88
C GLY A 55 -7.67 -8.85 15.89
N PRO A 56 -7.23 -9.72 16.79
CA PRO A 56 -8.13 -10.41 17.72
C PRO A 56 -8.90 -9.45 18.64
N LYS A 57 -8.35 -8.27 18.91
CA LYS A 57 -8.95 -7.23 19.77
C LYS A 57 -9.78 -6.20 19.03
N LEU A 58 -9.83 -6.27 17.68
CA LEU A 58 -10.63 -5.34 16.89
C LEU A 58 -12.08 -5.84 16.85
N THR A 59 -13.04 -5.03 17.27
CA THR A 59 -14.46 -5.39 17.37
C THR A 59 -15.38 -4.37 16.67
N GLY A 60 -16.68 -4.67 16.62
CA GLY A 60 -17.72 -3.76 16.11
C GLY A 60 -17.54 -3.36 14.63
N ALA A 61 -17.99 -2.15 14.31
CA ALA A 61 -17.99 -1.62 12.94
C ALA A 61 -16.59 -1.56 12.32
N VAL A 62 -15.57 -1.20 13.11
CA VAL A 62 -14.18 -1.09 12.62
C VAL A 62 -13.64 -2.46 12.16
N ARG A 63 -14.01 -3.53 12.88
CA ARG A 63 -13.68 -4.91 12.47
C ARG A 63 -14.37 -5.29 11.15
N ALA A 64 -15.64 -4.95 11.01
CA ALA A 64 -16.44 -5.25 9.82
C ALA A 64 -15.93 -4.49 8.58
N LEU A 65 -15.51 -3.23 8.75
CA LEU A 65 -14.98 -2.38 7.67
C LEU A 65 -13.54 -2.73 7.27
N HIS A 66 -12.74 -3.31 8.18
CA HIS A 66 -11.33 -3.64 7.94
C HIS A 66 -11.03 -4.28 6.57
N PRO A 67 -11.67 -5.40 6.16
CA PRO A 67 -11.38 -6.02 4.86
C PRO A 67 -11.72 -5.12 3.67
N TRP A 68 -12.78 -4.32 3.77
CA TRP A 68 -13.21 -3.40 2.70
C TRP A 68 -12.25 -2.22 2.54
N LEU A 69 -11.81 -1.63 3.64
CA LEU A 69 -10.83 -0.54 3.62
C LEU A 69 -9.51 -0.96 2.98
N HIS A 70 -9.05 -2.19 3.24
CA HIS A 70 -7.84 -2.72 2.59
C HIS A 70 -8.07 -3.01 1.11
N ARG A 71 -9.23 -3.55 0.71
CA ARG A 71 -9.55 -3.74 -0.72
C ARG A 71 -9.60 -2.40 -1.46
N ALA A 72 -10.16 -1.37 -0.85
CA ALA A 72 -10.17 -0.01 -1.39
C ALA A 72 -8.74 0.53 -1.58
N LEU A 73 -7.84 0.33 -0.61
CA LEU A 73 -6.43 0.69 -0.74
C LEU A 73 -5.74 -0.07 -1.88
N TYR A 74 -5.98 -1.37 -2.03
CA TYR A 74 -5.43 -2.16 -3.14
C TYR A 74 -5.99 -1.73 -4.50
N LEU A 75 -7.26 -1.36 -4.57
CA LEU A 75 -7.86 -0.82 -5.79
C LEU A 75 -7.22 0.52 -6.15
N LEU A 76 -7.04 1.41 -5.19
CA LEU A 76 -6.37 2.70 -5.40
C LEU A 76 -4.89 2.54 -5.77
N LEU A 77 -4.19 1.58 -5.15
CA LEU A 77 -2.82 1.20 -5.51
C LEU A 77 -2.75 0.72 -6.97
N ALA A 78 -3.63 -0.19 -7.37
CA ALA A 78 -3.68 -0.70 -8.74
C ALA A 78 -4.01 0.41 -9.75
N TRP A 79 -5.02 1.24 -9.47
CA TRP A 79 -5.42 2.32 -10.36
C TRP A 79 -4.31 3.37 -10.51
N GLY A 80 -3.71 3.81 -9.41
CA GLY A 80 -2.58 4.73 -9.44
C GLY A 80 -1.38 4.17 -10.22
N ALA A 81 -1.08 2.87 -10.07
CA ALA A 81 0.00 2.22 -10.80
C ALA A 81 -0.27 2.11 -12.31
N VAL A 82 -1.49 1.73 -12.71
CA VAL A 82 -1.89 1.65 -14.12
C VAL A 82 -1.90 3.04 -14.75
N ALA A 83 -2.47 4.04 -14.08
CA ALA A 83 -2.48 5.42 -14.56
C ALA A 83 -1.05 5.97 -14.73
N LEU A 84 -0.17 5.76 -13.73
CA LEU A 84 1.21 6.21 -13.81
C LEU A 84 1.96 5.53 -14.96
N ALA A 85 1.82 4.22 -15.12
CA ALA A 85 2.47 3.49 -16.20
C ALA A 85 1.99 3.97 -17.57
N ALA A 86 0.68 4.15 -17.74
CA ALA A 86 0.10 4.65 -18.98
C ALA A 86 0.62 6.06 -19.31
N GLU A 87 0.55 7.00 -18.36
CA GLU A 87 1.06 8.37 -18.55
C GLU A 87 2.57 8.37 -18.87
N THR A 88 3.36 7.54 -18.17
CA THR A 88 4.81 7.40 -18.42
C THR A 88 5.10 6.89 -19.83
N LEU A 89 4.21 6.07 -20.39
CA LEU A 89 4.29 5.55 -21.76
C LEU A 89 3.61 6.45 -22.80
N GLY A 90 3.15 7.64 -22.42
CA GLY A 90 2.52 8.60 -23.32
C GLY A 90 1.04 8.31 -23.64
N HIS A 91 0.38 7.47 -22.84
CA HIS A 91 -1.04 7.17 -22.98
C HIS A 91 -1.88 7.95 -21.98
N ALA A 92 -2.91 8.63 -22.47
CA ALA A 92 -3.93 9.24 -21.62
C ALA A 92 -5.02 8.20 -21.30
N LEU A 93 -5.29 7.97 -20.01
CA LEU A 93 -6.43 7.18 -19.57
C LEU A 93 -7.58 8.10 -19.17
N PRO A 94 -8.85 7.68 -19.33
CA PRO A 94 -9.97 8.40 -18.77
C PRO A 94 -9.91 8.39 -17.23
N GLY A 95 -10.21 9.53 -16.61
CA GLY A 95 -10.24 9.67 -15.15
C GLY A 95 -9.23 10.69 -14.62
N PRO A 96 -8.94 10.66 -13.30
CA PRO A 96 -7.98 11.56 -12.68
C PRO A 96 -6.55 11.27 -13.15
N GLU A 97 -5.73 12.32 -13.24
CA GLU A 97 -4.27 12.21 -13.44
C GLU A 97 -3.63 11.28 -12.40
N ALA A 98 -2.60 10.55 -12.81
CA ALA A 98 -1.87 9.62 -11.95
C ALA A 98 -1.38 10.31 -10.68
N ARG A 99 -0.84 11.54 -10.80
CA ARG A 99 -0.37 12.31 -9.64
C ARG A 99 -1.46 12.52 -8.57
N LYS A 100 -2.71 12.79 -8.98
CA LYS A 100 -3.84 12.95 -8.05
C LYS A 100 -4.18 11.63 -7.37
N LEU A 101 -4.17 10.53 -8.10
CA LEU A 101 -4.39 9.18 -7.55
C LEU A 101 -3.29 8.80 -6.55
N LEU A 102 -2.03 9.10 -6.85
CA LEU A 102 -0.89 8.82 -5.96
C LEU A 102 -0.91 9.67 -4.68
N LEU A 103 -1.32 10.94 -4.77
CA LEU A 103 -1.52 11.79 -3.59
C LEU A 103 -2.69 11.28 -2.73
N ALA A 104 -3.80 10.87 -3.35
CA ALA A 104 -4.90 10.23 -2.63
C ALA A 104 -4.47 8.93 -1.96
N LEU A 105 -3.65 8.12 -2.64
CA LEU A 105 -3.07 6.90 -2.08
C LEU A 105 -2.16 7.20 -0.89
N LEU A 106 -1.32 8.23 -0.97
CA LEU A 106 -0.47 8.67 0.14
C LEU A 106 -1.32 9.08 1.35
N ALA A 107 -2.35 9.89 1.14
CA ALA A 107 -3.27 10.31 2.21
C ALA A 107 -3.99 9.10 2.85
N ALA A 108 -4.53 8.19 2.04
CA ALA A 108 -5.17 6.97 2.53
C ALA A 108 -4.18 6.04 3.25
N SER A 109 -2.93 5.98 2.78
CA SER A 109 -1.85 5.21 3.41
C SER A 109 -1.42 5.80 4.74
N ALA A 110 -1.45 7.13 4.89
CA ALA A 110 -1.17 7.80 6.16
C ALA A 110 -2.26 7.50 7.21
N LEU A 111 -3.54 7.52 6.83
CA LEU A 111 -4.64 7.09 7.68
C LEU A 111 -4.50 5.60 8.06
N HIS A 112 -4.17 4.75 7.08
CA HIS A 112 -3.89 3.33 7.30
C HIS A 112 -2.73 3.10 8.28
N ALA A 113 -1.63 3.83 8.14
CA ALA A 113 -0.48 3.74 9.03
C ALA A 113 -0.87 4.17 10.46
N THR A 114 -1.57 5.30 10.59
CA THR A 114 -2.08 5.81 11.88
C THR A 114 -3.00 4.81 12.56
N PHE A 115 -3.91 4.21 11.81
CA PHE A 115 -4.80 3.15 12.30
C PHE A 115 -4.03 1.93 12.82
N ASN A 116 -3.01 1.47 12.09
CA ASN A 116 -2.21 0.33 12.53
C ASN A 116 -1.28 0.67 13.70
N LEU A 117 -0.81 1.91 13.81
CA LEU A 117 -0.09 2.39 14.98
C LEU A 117 -0.99 2.40 16.21
N TRP A 118 -2.20 2.96 16.11
CA TRP A 118 -3.20 2.91 17.19
C TRP A 118 -3.54 1.48 17.61
N ARG A 119 -3.73 0.56 16.64
CA ARG A 119 -3.94 -0.86 16.94
C ARG A 119 -2.78 -1.50 17.69
N HIS A 120 -1.56 -1.08 17.36
CA HIS A 120 -0.36 -1.59 18.00
C HIS A 120 -0.18 -1.03 19.41
N THR A 121 -0.39 0.28 19.61
CA THR A 121 -0.12 0.95 20.89
C THR A 121 -1.30 0.93 21.85
N ALA A 122 -2.52 1.22 21.39
CA ALA A 122 -3.70 1.35 22.24
C ALA A 122 -4.47 0.02 22.38
N LEU A 123 -4.68 -0.72 21.28
CA LEU A 123 -5.31 -2.04 21.35
C LEU A 123 -4.31 -3.12 21.78
N GLY A 124 -3.03 -2.99 21.42
CA GLY A 124 -2.02 -4.02 21.69
C GLY A 124 -2.33 -5.33 20.98
N ASP A 125 -2.78 -5.28 19.71
CA ASP A 125 -3.15 -6.46 18.91
C ASP A 125 -2.01 -6.96 18.00
N GLY A 126 -0.84 -6.34 18.11
CA GLY A 126 0.37 -6.69 17.35
C GLY A 126 0.28 -6.43 15.84
N ALA A 127 -0.63 -5.57 15.38
CA ALA A 127 -0.82 -5.32 13.95
C ALA A 127 0.46 -4.89 13.23
N LEU A 128 1.24 -3.99 13.83
CA LEU A 128 2.45 -3.46 13.22
C LEU A 128 3.53 -4.56 13.06
N ARG A 129 3.66 -5.47 14.03
CA ARG A 129 4.61 -6.61 13.95
C ARG A 129 4.34 -7.55 12.78
N ARG A 130 3.10 -7.63 12.28
CA ARG A 130 2.75 -8.52 11.15
C ARG A 130 3.39 -8.07 9.84
N ILE A 131 3.42 -6.76 9.58
CA ILE A 131 3.92 -6.17 8.33
C ILE A 131 5.33 -5.62 8.45
N THR A 132 5.88 -5.55 9.67
CA THR A 132 7.23 -5.04 9.88
C THR A 132 8.29 -6.17 9.83
N PRO A 133 9.46 -5.96 9.20
CA PRO A 133 10.57 -6.93 9.22
C PRO A 133 10.99 -7.33 10.64
N ARG A 134 11.37 -8.60 10.84
CA ARG A 134 11.73 -9.12 12.16
C ARG A 134 12.91 -8.39 12.81
N ALA A 135 13.85 -7.89 12.00
CA ALA A 135 15.04 -7.18 12.49
C ALA A 135 14.71 -5.98 13.38
N VAL A 136 13.57 -5.31 13.14
CA VAL A 136 13.17 -4.11 13.90
C VAL A 136 12.13 -4.40 14.97
N HIS A 137 11.82 -5.66 15.27
CA HIS A 137 10.80 -6.02 16.28
C HIS A 137 11.16 -5.65 17.72
N HIS A 138 12.42 -5.27 17.98
CA HIS A 138 12.90 -4.86 19.30
C HIS A 138 12.54 -3.43 19.67
N ILE A 139 12.25 -2.57 18.68
CA ILE A 139 11.77 -1.19 18.88
C ILE A 139 10.24 -1.06 18.78
N LEU A 140 9.52 -2.18 18.61
CA LEU A 140 8.05 -2.22 18.45
C LEU A 140 7.35 -2.57 19.75
#